data_AF-A0A955P119-F1
#
_entry.id   AF-A0A955P119-F1
#
_cell.length_a   1.000
_cell.length_b   1.000
_cell.length_c   1.000
_cell.angle_alpha   90.00
_cell.angle_beta   90.00
_cell.angle_gamma   90.00
#
_symmetry.space_group_name_H-M   'P 1'
#
loop_
_entity.id
_entity.type
_entity.pdbx_description
1 polymer ?
#
loop_
_entity_poly.entity_id
_entity_poly.type
_entity_poly.pdbx_seq_one_letter_code
_entity_poly.pdbx_strand_id
1 'polypeptide(L)'
;MTSHVRIKLSLLVFTFTFLSPGSCQIYDVNGDLTVGPHEAIELSRLWKQAAPAIGSGTSSDAWSLTGNSGTDPNMNFLGTTDFQNLELRVNGTRALLLELSGIPNLIGGHESNGTSTGVGGGVIAGGGQTGGANRITDDFGSVGGGSDNQAG
;
A
#
# COMPACT_ATOMS: atom_id res chain seq x y z
N MET A 1 -9.33 60.11 -2.81
CA MET A 1 -7.87 59.92 -2.90
C MET A 1 -7.66 58.56 -3.55
N THR A 2 -7.23 58.54 -4.81
CA THR A 2 -7.12 57.30 -5.58
C THR A 2 -5.71 56.76 -5.41
N SER A 3 -5.60 55.60 -4.77
CA SER A 3 -4.32 54.92 -4.55
C SER A 3 -4.07 53.98 -5.72
N HIS A 4 -2.97 54.16 -6.45
CA HIS A 4 -2.56 53.25 -7.52
C HIS A 4 -1.53 52.26 -7.00
N VAL A 5 -1.82 50.96 -7.10
CA VAL A 5 -0.85 49.89 -6.85
C VAL A 5 -0.17 49.56 -8.19
N ARG A 6 1.15 49.76 -8.28
CA ARG A 6 1.95 49.37 -9.45
C ARG A 6 2.68 48.07 -9.13
N ILE A 7 2.41 47.03 -9.91
CA ILE A 7 3.06 45.72 -9.79
C ILE A 7 4.12 45.62 -10.89
N LYS A 8 5.38 45.40 -10.51
CA LYS A 8 6.46 45.12 -11.46
C LYS A 8 6.99 43.71 -11.18
N LEU A 9 6.81 42.81 -12.15
CA LEU A 9 7.28 41.43 -12.06
C LEU A 9 8.77 41.36 -12.43
N SER A 10 9.63 40.97 -11.49
CA SER A 10 10.98 40.50 -11.78
C SER A 10 11.49 39.58 -10.67
N LEU A 11 12.27 38.57 -11.05
CA LEU A 11 12.74 37.47 -10.21
C LEU A 11 13.50 37.96 -8.96
N LEU A 12 13.15 37.33 -7.83
CA LEU A 12 13.79 37.38 -6.51
C LEU A 12 13.47 38.59 -5.62
N VAL A 13 12.72 38.27 -4.56
CA VAL A 13 12.46 39.00 -3.31
C VAL A 13 11.60 40.26 -3.45
N PHE A 14 10.39 40.18 -2.90
CA PHE A 14 9.49 41.32 -2.76
C PHE A 14 9.69 41.97 -1.39
N THR A 15 10.02 43.26 -1.36
CA THR A 15 9.88 44.09 -0.17
C THR A 15 8.69 45.01 -0.40
N PHE A 16 7.64 44.87 0.41
CA PHE A 16 6.48 45.73 0.36
C PHE A 16 6.57 46.77 1.48
N THR A 17 6.45 48.05 1.16
CA THR A 17 6.33 49.10 2.18
C THR A 17 4.99 49.80 1.97
N PHE A 18 4.07 49.57 2.90
CA PHE A 18 2.77 50.23 2.90
C PHE A 18 2.82 51.38 3.90
N LEU A 19 2.74 52.62 3.40
CA LEU A 19 2.44 53.76 4.26
C LEU A 19 0.95 54.06 4.15
N SER A 20 0.18 53.65 5.16
CA SER A 20 -1.19 54.13 5.36
C SER A 20 -1.19 55.22 6.44
N PRO A 21 -1.76 56.41 6.19
CA PRO A 21 -2.01 57.36 7.25
C PRO A 21 -3.08 56.78 8.20
N GLY A 22 -2.71 56.51 9.45
CA GLY A 22 -3.64 56.05 10.50
C GLY A 22 -3.79 54.53 10.65
N SER A 23 -4.80 54.12 11.42
CA SER A 23 -5.09 52.76 11.91
C SER A 23 -5.65 51.80 10.84
N CYS A 24 -5.07 51.76 9.64
CA CYS A 24 -5.51 50.85 8.58
C CYS A 24 -4.87 49.47 8.75
N GLN A 25 -5.66 48.41 8.58
CA GLN A 25 -5.21 47.01 8.58
C GLN A 25 -5.29 46.45 7.15
N ILE A 26 -4.37 45.54 6.80
CA ILE A 26 -4.44 44.77 5.56
C ILE A 26 -5.00 43.40 5.89
N TYR A 27 -5.99 42.94 5.11
CA TYR A 27 -6.59 41.61 5.16
C TYR A 27 -6.32 40.85 3.86
N ASP A 28 -6.20 39.51 3.92
CA ASP A 28 -6.28 38.69 2.72
C ASP A 28 -7.76 38.53 2.27
N VAL A 29 -7.98 37.83 1.15
CA VAL A 29 -9.35 37.64 0.60
C VAL A 29 -10.30 36.91 1.54
N ASN A 30 -9.77 36.24 2.57
CA ASN A 30 -10.53 35.46 3.55
C ASN A 30 -10.54 36.12 4.94
N GLY A 31 -9.77 37.19 5.18
CA GLY A 31 -9.63 37.87 6.46
C GLY A 31 -8.56 37.32 7.40
N ASP A 32 -7.76 36.34 6.99
CA ASP A 32 -6.89 35.54 7.88
C ASP A 32 -5.55 36.20 8.19
N LEU A 33 -5.08 37.10 7.33
CA LEU A 33 -3.87 37.89 7.59
C LEU A 33 -4.29 39.26 8.14
N THR A 34 -4.02 39.54 9.42
CA THR A 34 -4.18 40.89 9.99
C THR A 34 -2.81 41.40 10.41
N VAL A 35 -2.40 42.57 9.91
CA VAL A 35 -1.07 43.15 10.21
C VAL A 35 -1.21 44.59 10.70
N GLY A 36 -0.49 44.90 11.79
CA GLY A 36 -0.48 46.19 12.44
C GLY A 36 0.21 47.29 11.62
N PRO A 37 -0.02 48.57 11.96
CA PRO A 37 0.72 49.67 11.32
C PRO A 37 2.23 49.51 11.58
N HIS A 38 3.01 49.61 10.49
CA HIS A 38 4.48 49.51 10.47
C HIS A 38 5.06 48.13 10.82
N GLU A 39 4.26 47.07 10.76
CA GLU A 39 4.77 45.70 10.90
C GLU A 39 5.17 45.10 9.55
N ALA A 40 6.32 44.44 9.51
CA ALA A 40 6.76 43.68 8.35
C ALA A 40 5.94 42.38 8.24
N ILE A 41 5.54 42.03 7.02
CA ILE A 41 4.83 40.78 6.73
C ILE A 41 5.85 39.74 6.27
N GLU A 42 6.04 38.68 7.05
CA GLU A 42 6.85 37.54 6.63
C GLU A 42 6.17 36.77 5.50
N LEU A 43 6.91 36.46 4.43
CA LEU A 43 6.37 35.77 3.25
C LEU A 43 5.77 34.39 3.59
N SER A 44 6.24 33.75 4.66
CA SER A 44 5.71 32.48 5.19
C SER A 44 4.25 32.56 5.67
N ARG A 45 3.73 33.77 5.92
CA ARG A 45 2.33 34.00 6.31
C ARG A 45 1.41 34.23 5.10
N LEU A 46 1.96 34.38 3.90
CA LEU A 46 1.21 34.62 2.66
C LEU A 46 0.91 33.34 1.87
N TRP A 47 1.69 32.28 2.08
CA TRP A 47 1.47 30.97 1.47
C TRP A 47 1.77 29.89 2.50
N LYS A 48 0.73 29.15 2.94
CA LYS A 48 0.96 27.86 3.59
C LYS A 48 1.63 26.97 2.56
N GLN A 49 2.86 26.55 2.82
CA GLN A 49 3.49 25.50 2.06
C GLN A 49 2.64 24.24 2.22
N ALA A 50 1.76 23.97 1.25
CA ALA A 50 1.27 22.62 1.07
C ALA A 50 2.51 21.81 0.71
N ALA A 51 3.04 21.04 1.67
CA ALA A 51 4.01 20.03 1.33
C ALA A 51 3.40 19.24 0.17
N PRO A 52 4.05 19.16 -1.00
CA PRO A 52 3.55 18.28 -2.03
C PRO A 52 3.41 16.92 -1.35
N ALA A 53 2.23 16.32 -1.44
CA ALA A 53 2.10 14.91 -1.18
C ALA A 53 2.92 14.20 -2.27
N ILE A 54 4.24 14.19 -2.10
CA ILE A 54 5.06 13.11 -2.57
C ILE A 54 4.46 11.92 -1.86
N GLY A 55 3.59 11.19 -2.56
CA GLY A 55 3.16 9.89 -2.07
C GLY A 55 4.43 9.13 -1.77
N SER A 56 4.77 9.01 -0.48
CA SER A 56 5.66 7.95 -0.05
C SER A 56 5.07 6.71 -0.70
N GLY A 57 5.84 6.02 -1.56
CA GLY A 57 5.37 4.87 -2.34
C GLY A 57 4.86 3.69 -1.51
N THR A 58 4.73 3.88 -0.19
CA THR A 58 3.98 3.06 0.73
C THR A 58 2.49 3.41 0.60
N SER A 59 1.78 2.69 -0.26
CA SER A 59 0.32 2.56 -0.12
C SER A 59 0.03 2.20 1.35
N SER A 60 -0.88 2.92 2.01
CA SER A 60 -1.34 2.56 3.36
C SER A 60 -1.89 1.14 3.43
N ASP A 61 -2.25 0.58 2.29
CA ASP A 61 -2.94 -0.69 2.14
C ASP A 61 -1.96 -1.82 1.73
N ALA A 62 -0.65 -1.53 1.69
CA ALA A 62 0.37 -2.54 1.39
C ALA A 62 0.76 -3.36 2.63
N TRP A 63 1.15 -4.62 2.42
CA TRP A 63 1.79 -5.43 3.45
C TRP A 63 3.27 -5.06 3.56
N SER A 64 3.72 -4.61 4.73
CA SER A 64 5.11 -4.22 4.96
C SER A 64 6.03 -5.44 5.10
N LEU A 65 7.26 -5.33 4.55
CA LEU A 65 8.33 -6.31 4.76
C LEU A 65 8.78 -6.40 6.22
N THR A 66 8.56 -5.35 7.02
CA THR A 66 8.85 -5.34 8.47
C THR A 66 7.62 -5.70 9.31
N GLY A 67 6.51 -6.09 8.67
CA GLY A 67 5.23 -6.35 9.31
C GLY A 67 4.38 -5.09 9.52
N ASN A 68 3.07 -5.31 9.66
CA ASN A 68 2.06 -4.29 9.92
C ASN A 68 1.61 -4.36 11.40
N SER A 69 1.52 -3.22 12.07
CA SER A 69 0.95 -3.12 13.43
C SER A 69 -0.52 -2.69 13.37
N GLY A 70 -1.35 -3.17 14.31
CA GLY A 70 -2.75 -2.72 14.43
C GLY A 70 -3.71 -3.34 13.40
N THR A 71 -3.38 -4.51 12.85
CA THR A 71 -4.24 -5.25 11.91
C THR A 71 -5.48 -5.84 12.60
N ASP A 72 -6.62 -5.83 11.91
CA ASP A 72 -7.82 -6.61 12.24
C ASP A 72 -7.92 -7.81 11.28
N PRO A 73 -7.89 -9.07 11.76
CA PRO A 73 -8.01 -10.26 10.91
C PRO A 73 -9.28 -10.33 10.03
N ASN A 74 -10.35 -9.61 10.39
CA ASN A 74 -11.58 -9.55 9.58
C ASN A 74 -11.48 -8.57 8.41
N MET A 75 -10.51 -7.64 8.44
CA MET A 75 -10.34 -6.58 7.44
C MET A 75 -8.99 -6.62 6.72
N ASN A 76 -7.94 -7.14 7.37
CA ASN A 76 -6.57 -7.11 6.88
C ASN A 76 -6.03 -8.53 6.79
N PHE A 77 -5.76 -8.99 5.58
CA PHE A 77 -5.20 -10.30 5.33
C PHE A 77 -4.28 -10.30 4.11
N LEU A 78 -3.35 -11.25 4.07
CA LEU A 78 -2.57 -11.56 2.89
C LEU A 78 -3.31 -12.66 2.11
N GLY A 79 -3.92 -12.29 0.99
CA GLY A 79 -4.68 -13.23 0.16
C GLY A 79 -5.39 -12.54 -0.99
N THR A 80 -6.39 -13.22 -1.55
CA THR A 80 -7.29 -12.68 -2.57
C THR A 80 -8.74 -12.82 -2.12
N THR A 81 -9.60 -11.90 -2.57
CA THR A 81 -11.06 -11.98 -2.45
C THR A 81 -11.70 -12.72 -3.62
N ASP A 82 -10.92 -13.03 -4.66
CA ASP A 82 -11.40 -13.72 -5.84
C ASP A 82 -11.60 -15.20 -5.57
N PHE A 83 -12.48 -15.85 -6.33
CA PHE A 83 -12.67 -17.31 -6.31
C PHE A 83 -11.54 -18.02 -7.06
N GLN A 84 -10.29 -17.75 -6.67
CA GLN A 84 -9.07 -18.22 -7.34
C GLN A 84 -8.06 -18.75 -6.30
N ASN A 85 -7.13 -19.60 -6.74
CA ASN A 85 -6.05 -20.09 -5.89
C ASN A 85 -5.11 -18.96 -5.46
N LEU A 86 -4.54 -19.07 -4.25
CA LEU A 86 -3.46 -18.20 -3.79
C LEU A 86 -2.12 -18.93 -3.88
N GLU A 87 -1.15 -18.32 -4.55
CA GLU A 87 0.18 -18.91 -4.77
C GLU A 87 1.29 -18.06 -4.15
N LEU A 88 2.16 -18.69 -3.36
CA LEU A 88 3.41 -18.10 -2.91
C LEU A 88 4.57 -18.63 -3.74
N ARG A 89 5.39 -17.72 -4.26
CA ARG A 89 6.50 -18.04 -5.16
C ARG A 89 7.86 -17.74 -4.55
N VAL A 90 8.84 -18.56 -4.88
CA VAL A 90 10.27 -18.33 -4.63
C VAL A 90 10.97 -18.34 -5.97
N ASN A 91 11.73 -17.27 -6.27
CA ASN A 91 12.39 -17.09 -7.57
C ASN A 91 11.44 -17.20 -8.78
N GLY A 92 10.19 -16.74 -8.63
CA GLY A 92 9.17 -16.80 -9.68
C GLY A 92 8.49 -18.17 -9.87
N THR A 93 8.94 -19.21 -9.15
CA THR A 93 8.39 -20.56 -9.17
C THR A 93 7.48 -20.79 -7.96
N ARG A 94 6.39 -21.55 -8.14
CA ARG A 94 5.48 -21.90 -7.06
C ARG A 94 6.19 -22.70 -5.97
N ALA A 95 6.07 -22.25 -4.73
CA ALA A 95 6.58 -22.93 -3.54
C ALA A 95 5.46 -23.39 -2.59
N LEU A 96 4.35 -22.65 -2.57
CA LEU A 96 3.13 -23.00 -1.84
C LEU A 96 1.90 -22.59 -2.65
N LEU A 97 0.90 -23.46 -2.68
CA LEU A 97 -0.40 -23.22 -3.27
C LEU A 97 -1.48 -23.48 -2.20
N LEU A 98 -2.30 -22.48 -1.95
CA LEU A 98 -3.61 -22.66 -1.35
C LEU A 98 -4.59 -22.86 -2.50
N GLU A 99 -4.90 -24.12 -2.77
CA GLU A 99 -5.79 -24.51 -3.86
C GLU A 99 -7.24 -24.44 -3.39
N LEU A 100 -8.04 -23.74 -4.20
CA LEU A 100 -9.45 -23.61 -3.99
C LEU A 100 -10.17 -24.89 -4.43
N SER A 101 -10.91 -25.48 -3.50
CA SER A 101 -11.85 -26.57 -3.75
C SER A 101 -13.01 -26.46 -2.75
N GLY A 102 -13.86 -27.49 -2.63
CA GLY A 102 -14.91 -27.51 -1.60
C GLY A 102 -14.36 -27.36 -0.18
N ILE A 103 -13.16 -27.89 0.07
CA ILE A 103 -12.38 -27.73 1.31
C ILE A 103 -10.95 -27.43 0.87
N PRO A 104 -10.41 -26.22 1.11
CA PRO A 104 -9.13 -25.81 0.54
C PRO A 104 -7.99 -26.81 0.79
N ASN A 105 -7.13 -27.00 -0.22
CA ASN A 105 -5.94 -27.85 -0.13
C ASN A 105 -4.68 -27.00 0.11
N LEU A 106 -3.73 -27.54 0.89
CA LEU A 106 -2.41 -26.94 1.13
C LEU A 106 -1.35 -27.74 0.38
N ILE A 107 -0.78 -27.18 -0.68
CA ILE A 107 0.17 -27.88 -1.56
C ILE A 107 1.50 -27.15 -1.58
N GLY A 108 2.47 -27.67 -0.84
CA GLY A 108 3.84 -27.17 -0.78
C GLY A 108 4.81 -27.96 -1.66
N GLY A 109 5.98 -27.37 -1.89
CA GLY A 109 7.12 -28.02 -2.57
C GLY A 109 7.13 -27.76 -4.07
N HIS A 110 7.56 -28.76 -4.84
CA HIS A 110 7.68 -28.67 -6.29
C HIS A 110 6.32 -28.39 -6.94
N GLU A 111 6.31 -27.55 -7.98
CA GLU A 111 5.10 -27.07 -8.67
C GLU A 111 4.30 -28.17 -9.40
N SER A 112 4.83 -29.38 -9.48
CA SER A 112 4.11 -30.55 -10.00
C SER A 112 3.29 -31.28 -8.95
N ASN A 113 3.51 -31.02 -7.66
CA ASN A 113 2.67 -31.58 -6.59
C ASN A 113 1.22 -31.09 -6.76
N GLY A 114 0.26 -31.94 -6.44
CA GLY A 114 -1.15 -31.58 -6.60
C GLY A 114 -2.12 -32.58 -6.01
N THR A 115 -3.40 -32.24 -6.11
CA THR A 115 -4.51 -33.12 -5.74
C THR A 115 -5.26 -33.58 -6.99
N SER A 116 -5.98 -34.70 -6.90
CA SER A 116 -6.96 -35.09 -7.91
C SER A 116 -8.15 -34.13 -7.91
N THR A 117 -8.81 -33.99 -9.05
CA THR A 117 -10.02 -33.15 -9.17
C THR A 117 -11.08 -33.55 -8.15
N GLY A 118 -11.57 -32.57 -7.39
CA GLY A 118 -12.63 -32.75 -6.42
C GLY A 118 -12.15 -33.09 -5.00
N VAL A 119 -10.86 -33.38 -4.82
CA VAL A 119 -10.26 -33.60 -3.50
C VAL A 119 -10.30 -32.32 -2.67
N GLY A 120 -10.77 -32.44 -1.45
CA GLY A 120 -10.77 -31.38 -0.45
C GLY A 120 -10.01 -31.75 0.83
N GLY A 121 -9.42 -30.75 1.47
CA GLY A 121 -8.70 -30.91 2.74
C GLY A 121 -7.36 -31.64 2.64
N GLY A 122 -6.81 -31.79 1.44
CA GLY A 122 -5.52 -32.43 1.21
C GLY A 122 -4.34 -31.55 1.65
N VAL A 123 -3.32 -32.18 2.25
CA VAL A 123 -2.09 -31.50 2.69
C VAL A 123 -0.85 -32.18 2.10
N ILE A 124 -0.14 -31.50 1.21
CA ILE A 124 1.23 -31.84 0.82
C ILE A 124 2.14 -30.81 1.47
N ALA A 125 2.87 -31.19 2.51
CA ALA A 125 3.72 -30.23 3.24
C ALA A 125 4.94 -29.77 2.43
N GLY A 126 5.40 -30.58 1.46
CA GLY A 126 6.56 -30.24 0.64
C GLY A 126 7.06 -31.39 -0.23
N GLY A 127 8.32 -31.31 -0.66
CA GLY A 127 8.97 -32.30 -1.51
C GLY A 127 8.49 -32.24 -2.96
N GLY A 128 8.52 -33.38 -3.64
CA GLY A 128 8.27 -33.51 -5.06
C GLY A 128 9.47 -33.08 -5.90
N GLN A 129 9.49 -33.53 -7.14
CA GLN A 129 10.48 -33.13 -8.14
C GLN A 129 9.89 -33.29 -9.54
N THR A 130 10.60 -32.80 -10.55
CA THR A 130 10.26 -33.06 -11.95
C THR A 130 10.15 -34.57 -12.18
N GLY A 131 8.97 -35.04 -12.62
CA GLY A 131 8.69 -36.47 -12.82
C GLY A 131 8.40 -37.28 -11.54
N GLY A 132 8.48 -36.68 -10.35
CA GLY A 132 8.22 -37.33 -9.07
C GLY A 132 7.32 -36.47 -8.18
N ALA A 133 6.16 -36.11 -8.71
CA ALA A 133 5.16 -35.31 -8.00
C ALA A 133 4.51 -36.09 -6.87
N ASN A 134 4.35 -35.46 -5.71
CA ASN A 134 3.47 -35.98 -4.67
C ASN A 134 2.01 -35.72 -5.06
N ARG A 135 1.12 -36.70 -4.83
CA ARG A 135 -0.29 -36.65 -5.20
C ARG A 135 -1.19 -37.05 -4.04
N ILE A 136 -2.34 -36.39 -3.91
CA ILE A 136 -3.43 -36.82 -3.04
C ILE A 136 -4.64 -37.14 -3.90
N THR A 137 -5.19 -38.35 -3.76
CA THR A 137 -6.30 -38.83 -4.59
C THR A 137 -7.66 -38.78 -3.93
N ASP A 138 -7.71 -38.69 -2.60
CA ASP A 138 -8.94 -38.72 -1.81
C ASP A 138 -8.95 -37.62 -0.74
N ASP A 139 -10.14 -37.28 -0.24
CA ASP A 139 -10.33 -36.19 0.73
C ASP A 139 -9.51 -36.41 2.01
N PHE A 140 -8.97 -35.32 2.54
CA PHE A 140 -8.19 -35.30 3.79
C PHE A 140 -6.88 -36.12 3.77
N GLY A 141 -6.40 -36.52 2.59
CA GLY A 141 -5.11 -37.16 2.46
C GLY A 141 -3.96 -36.25 2.88
N SER A 142 -2.86 -36.85 3.35
CA SER A 142 -1.68 -36.08 3.78
C SER A 142 -0.38 -36.73 3.31
N VAL A 143 0.53 -35.88 2.83
CA VAL A 143 1.90 -36.23 2.46
C VAL A 143 2.84 -35.27 3.16
N GLY A 144 3.70 -35.79 4.05
CA GLY A 144 4.65 -34.98 4.80
C GLY A 144 5.85 -34.47 3.97
N GLY A 145 6.19 -35.14 2.86
CA GLY A 145 7.33 -34.81 2.01
C GLY A 145 7.82 -36.01 1.19
N GLY A 146 9.04 -35.95 0.64
CA GLY A 146 9.58 -36.97 -0.27
C GLY A 146 9.20 -36.73 -1.74
N SER A 147 9.38 -37.72 -2.62
CA SER A 147 9.08 -37.64 -4.05
C SER A 147 8.26 -38.83 -4.52
N ASP A 148 7.31 -38.58 -5.44
CA ASP A 148 6.42 -39.59 -6.03
C ASP A 148 5.58 -40.37 -5.00
N ASN A 149 5.21 -39.71 -3.90
CA ASN A 149 4.29 -40.30 -2.95
C ASN A 149 2.83 -40.14 -3.43
N GLN A 150 1.98 -41.10 -3.07
CA GLN A 150 0.54 -41.00 -3.25
C GLN A 150 -0.17 -41.32 -1.93
N ALA A 151 -1.11 -40.46 -1.55
CA ALA A 151 -2.03 -40.68 -0.43
C ALA A 151 -3.48 -40.68 -0.93
N GLY A 152 -4.32 -41.55 -0.35
CA GLY A 152 -5.74 -41.72 -0.62
C GLY A 152 -6.43 -42.40 0.55
#